data_AF-A0A9Q0S9D4-F1
#
_entry.id   AF-A0A9Q0S9D4-F1
#
_cell.length_a   1.000
_cell.length_b   1.000
_cell.length_c   1.000
_cell.angle_alpha   90.00
_cell.angle_beta   90.00
_cell.angle_gamma   90.00
#
_symmetry.space_group_name_H-M   'P 1'
#
loop_
_entity.id
_entity.type
_entity.pdbx_description
1 polymer ?
#
loop_
_entity_poly.entity_id
_entity_poly.type
_entity_poly.pdbx_seq_one_letter_code
_entity_poly.pdbx_strand_id
1 'polypeptide(L)'
;MDAAAPNIYYPGGNVNLPEKLAEALEPLRASHLPIARWTPAALLEEFLTMKHFIRSVKIVTSIGDAAVRDELCKLGIQGNFWDQNHLCTPLQFYRFCKWLRTPDGAEGLRTVQKRISLRKKARKRKIAELDKLVQLLNYQLSDLSQARKGRIAEIAELRRQLAMKQAELDRLDAEYRPASDYKALDEQAMTRLCVERYEEECQDAGKDMAPRTDEELLEVGRTKKRRT
;
A
#
# COMPACT_ATOMS: atom_id res chain seq x y z
N MET A 1 3.87 65.25 -33.55
CA MET A 1 4.96 65.31 -34.53
C MET A 1 5.80 64.07 -34.31
N ASP A 2 5.47 62.99 -35.01
CA ASP A 2 6.19 61.72 -34.92
C ASP A 2 7.53 61.86 -35.64
N ALA A 3 8.61 61.84 -34.86
CA ALA A 3 9.95 61.78 -35.40
C ALA A 3 10.17 60.37 -35.98
N ALA A 4 10.06 60.27 -37.31
CA ALA A 4 10.39 59.06 -38.05
C ALA A 4 11.84 58.64 -37.72
N ALA A 5 12.01 57.42 -37.25
CA ALA A 5 13.32 56.86 -36.93
C ALA A 5 14.21 56.86 -38.19
N PRO A 6 15.51 57.19 -38.07
CA PRO A 6 16.42 57.20 -39.20
C PRO A 6 16.54 55.80 -39.81
N ASN A 7 16.14 55.68 -41.08
CA ASN A 7 16.22 54.46 -41.89
C ASN A 7 17.68 54.23 -42.31
N ILE A 8 18.46 53.61 -41.44
CA ILE A 8 19.86 53.26 -41.69
C ILE A 8 19.91 51.94 -42.46
N TYR A 9 20.45 51.99 -43.68
CA TYR A 9 20.69 50.82 -44.53
C TYR A 9 21.82 49.95 -43.96
N TYR A 10 21.51 48.70 -43.59
CA TYR A 10 22.50 47.69 -43.22
C TYR A 10 22.76 46.76 -44.44
N PRO A 11 23.98 46.74 -45.00
CA PRO A 11 24.31 45.83 -46.09
C PRO A 11 24.44 44.41 -45.51
N GLY A 12 23.48 43.54 -45.87
CA GLY A 12 23.50 42.12 -45.52
C GLY A 12 22.27 41.63 -44.76
N GLY A 13 21.08 41.86 -45.31
CA GLY A 13 19.83 41.19 -44.96
C GLY A 13 19.31 41.47 -43.55
N ASN A 14 18.03 41.84 -43.45
CA ASN A 14 17.30 41.91 -42.19
C ASN A 14 17.19 40.51 -41.57
N VAL A 15 18.26 40.08 -40.92
CA VAL A 15 18.23 39.00 -39.98
C VAL A 15 17.83 39.64 -38.67
N ASN A 16 16.62 39.35 -38.17
CA ASN A 16 16.20 39.75 -36.83
C ASN A 16 17.12 39.09 -35.79
N LEU A 17 18.30 39.68 -35.60
CA LEU A 17 19.32 39.31 -34.63
C LEU A 17 18.78 39.25 -33.20
N PRO A 18 17.89 40.14 -32.73
CA PRO A 18 17.29 40.00 -31.41
C PRO A 18 16.38 38.78 -31.28
N GLU A 19 15.61 38.43 -32.31
CA GLU A 19 14.77 37.21 -32.31
C GLU A 19 15.64 35.95 -32.28
N LYS A 20 16.72 35.92 -33.08
CA LYS A 20 17.69 34.81 -33.07
C LYS A 20 18.44 34.67 -31.75
N LEU A 21 18.62 35.76 -31.01
CA LEU A 21 19.21 35.74 -29.67
C LEU A 21 18.24 35.08 -28.68
N ALA A 22 16.96 35.51 -28.69
CA ALA A 22 15.92 34.91 -27.85
C ALA A 22 15.77 33.41 -28.13
N GLU A 23 15.69 33.01 -29.41
CA GLU A 23 15.60 31.61 -29.82
C GLU A 23 16.83 30.80 -29.33
N ALA A 24 18.03 31.35 -29.46
CA ALA A 24 19.25 30.67 -29.05
C ALA A 24 19.36 30.51 -27.53
N LEU A 25 18.70 31.37 -26.74
CA LEU A 25 18.74 31.37 -25.28
C LEU A 25 17.58 30.58 -24.65
N GLU A 26 16.50 30.31 -25.39
CA GLU A 26 15.32 29.59 -24.88
C GLU A 26 15.67 28.27 -24.15
N PRO A 27 16.59 27.42 -24.63
CA PRO A 27 16.95 26.17 -23.94
C PRO A 27 17.63 26.35 -22.58
N LEU A 28 18.14 27.55 -22.28
CA LEU A 28 18.82 27.90 -21.04
C LEU A 28 17.86 28.45 -19.98
N ARG A 29 16.60 28.73 -20.32
CA ARG A 29 15.61 29.29 -19.39
C ARG A 29 15.39 28.40 -18.17
N ALA A 30 15.53 27.08 -18.34
CA ALA A 30 15.44 26.10 -17.26
C ALA A 30 16.66 26.10 -16.30
N SER A 31 17.81 26.65 -16.70
CA SER A 31 19.08 26.54 -15.96
C SER A 31 19.33 27.71 -14.98
N HIS A 32 18.29 28.49 -14.64
CA HIS A 32 18.33 29.62 -13.71
C HIS A 32 19.33 30.74 -14.06
N LEU A 33 19.66 30.90 -15.35
CA LEU A 33 20.48 32.01 -15.86
C LEU A 33 19.61 33.28 -16.04
N PRO A 34 20.17 34.50 -15.85
CA PRO A 34 19.43 35.76 -15.95
C PRO A 34 19.23 36.20 -17.41
N ILE A 35 18.62 35.33 -18.22
CA ILE A 35 18.44 35.52 -19.67
C ILE A 35 17.68 36.81 -19.99
N ALA A 36 16.73 37.20 -19.13
CA ALA A 36 15.98 38.46 -19.27
C ALA A 36 16.89 39.71 -19.24
N ARG A 37 18.07 39.61 -18.61
CA ARG A 37 19.06 40.70 -18.55
C ARG A 37 20.03 40.70 -19.72
N TRP A 38 20.08 39.62 -20.50
CA TRP A 38 21.00 39.46 -21.64
C TRP A 38 20.39 40.07 -22.91
N THR A 39 20.16 41.38 -22.88
CA THR A 39 19.60 42.14 -24.00
C THR A 39 20.69 42.52 -25.01
N PRO A 40 20.33 42.92 -26.24
CA PRO A 40 21.29 43.46 -27.20
C PRO A 40 22.10 44.65 -26.65
N ALA A 41 21.49 45.48 -25.81
CA ALA A 41 22.16 46.60 -25.15
C ALA A 41 23.23 46.11 -24.16
N ALA A 42 22.90 45.14 -23.29
CA ALA A 42 23.85 44.56 -22.34
C ALA A 42 25.03 43.87 -23.04
N LEU A 43 24.81 43.24 -24.20
CA LEU A 43 25.90 42.66 -25.01
C LEU A 43 26.81 43.73 -25.60
N LEU A 44 26.27 44.87 -26.02
CA LEU A 44 27.05 45.99 -26.56
C LEU A 44 27.87 46.69 -25.47
N GLU A 45 27.34 46.84 -24.26
CA GLU A 45 28.08 47.36 -23.09
C GLU A 45 29.32 46.51 -22.76
N GLU A 46 29.24 45.20 -22.98
CA GLU A 46 30.36 44.26 -22.79
C GLU A 46 31.21 44.05 -24.06
N PHE A 47 31.05 44.89 -25.10
CA PHE A 47 31.76 44.82 -26.38
C PHE A 47 31.60 43.49 -27.14
N LEU A 48 30.47 42.79 -26.96
CA LEU A 48 30.16 41.52 -27.61
C LEU A 48 29.24 41.72 -28.81
N THR A 49 29.68 41.29 -29.99
CA THR A 49 28.79 41.23 -31.15
C THR A 49 27.76 40.11 -30.97
N MET A 50 26.47 40.41 -31.17
CA MET A 50 25.37 39.42 -31.09
C MET A 50 25.66 38.14 -31.91
N LYS A 51 26.19 38.27 -33.13
CA LYS A 51 26.54 37.12 -33.99
C LYS A 51 27.56 36.17 -33.34
N HIS A 52 28.60 36.73 -32.69
CA HIS A 52 29.65 35.95 -32.02
C HIS A 52 29.16 35.30 -30.73
N PHE A 53 28.33 36.02 -29.98
CA PHE A 53 27.69 35.52 -28.78
C PHE A 53 26.78 34.32 -29.09
N ILE A 54 25.83 34.49 -30.02
CA ILE A 54 24.90 33.41 -30.44
C ILE A 54 25.67 32.18 -30.90
N ARG A 55 26.70 32.35 -31.74
CA ARG A 55 27.52 31.22 -32.22
C ARG A 55 28.18 30.47 -31.07
N SER A 56 28.58 31.15 -30.01
CA SER A 56 29.28 30.54 -28.87
C SER A 56 28.31 29.86 -27.91
N VAL A 57 27.18 30.50 -27.63
CA VAL A 57 26.11 29.95 -26.80
C VAL A 57 25.49 28.69 -27.41
N LYS A 58 25.45 28.59 -28.75
CA LYS A 58 24.97 27.40 -29.48
C LYS A 58 25.66 26.09 -29.09
N ILE A 59 26.87 26.13 -28.55
CA ILE A 59 27.55 24.91 -28.08
C ILE A 59 26.79 24.30 -26.89
N VAL A 60 26.33 25.13 -25.98
CA VAL A 60 25.59 24.69 -24.79
C VAL A 60 24.13 24.44 -25.13
N THR A 61 23.52 25.29 -25.97
CA THR A 61 22.09 25.17 -26.30
C THR A 61 21.77 24.09 -27.34
N SER A 62 22.74 23.65 -28.14
CA SER A 62 22.58 22.46 -29.01
C SER A 62 22.51 21.14 -28.23
N ILE A 63 22.89 21.14 -26.95
CA ILE A 63 22.78 19.96 -26.10
C ILE A 63 21.32 19.80 -25.68
N GLY A 64 20.62 18.81 -26.22
CA GLY A 64 19.20 18.59 -25.94
C GLY A 64 18.88 18.20 -24.49
N ASP A 65 19.81 17.55 -23.78
CA ASP A 65 19.61 17.05 -22.41
C ASP A 65 19.75 18.16 -21.36
N ALA A 66 18.65 18.58 -20.74
CA ALA A 66 18.64 19.63 -19.71
C ALA A 66 19.56 19.31 -18.53
N ALA A 67 19.62 18.04 -18.10
CA ALA A 67 20.47 17.62 -16.99
C ALA A 67 21.96 17.80 -17.29
N VAL A 68 22.35 17.68 -18.57
CA VAL A 68 23.73 17.94 -19.01
C VAL A 68 24.01 19.43 -18.99
N ARG A 69 23.06 20.27 -19.44
CA ARG A 69 23.20 21.74 -19.39
C ARG A 69 23.34 22.27 -17.97
N ASP A 70 22.58 21.72 -17.02
CA ASP A 70 22.66 22.14 -15.61
C ASP A 70 23.98 21.74 -14.96
N GLU A 71 24.49 20.53 -15.23
CA GLU A 71 25.82 20.11 -14.76
C GLU A 71 26.95 20.90 -15.45
N LEU A 72 26.76 21.34 -16.69
CA LEU A 72 27.70 22.26 -17.34
C LEU A 72 27.71 23.63 -16.65
N CYS A 73 26.56 24.14 -16.21
CA CYS A 73 26.53 25.37 -15.44
C CYS A 73 27.26 25.21 -14.10
N LYS A 74 27.13 24.06 -13.44
CA LYS A 74 27.92 23.74 -12.23
C LYS A 74 29.42 23.68 -12.54
N LEU A 75 29.81 23.13 -13.70
CA LEU A 75 31.19 23.12 -14.15
C LEU A 75 31.73 24.54 -14.37
N GLY A 76 30.90 25.45 -14.88
CA GLY A 76 31.24 26.87 -15.00
C GLY A 76 31.50 27.53 -13.65
N ILE A 77 30.68 27.23 -12.63
CA ILE A 77 30.90 27.69 -11.26
C ILE A 77 32.19 27.11 -10.69
N GLN A 78 32.40 25.80 -10.82
CA GLN A 78 33.62 25.12 -10.33
C GLN A 78 34.89 25.60 -11.03
N GLY A 79 34.78 26.01 -12.29
CA GLY A 79 35.86 26.60 -13.07
C GLY A 79 36.08 28.09 -12.80
N ASN A 80 35.41 28.69 -11.81
CA ASN A 80 35.48 30.10 -11.45
C ASN A 80 35.17 31.05 -12.63
N PHE A 81 34.30 30.64 -13.55
CA PHE A 81 33.82 31.54 -14.61
C PHE A 81 32.78 32.54 -14.09
N TRP A 82 31.99 32.13 -13.10
CA TRP A 82 31.05 32.95 -12.33
C TRP A 82 30.73 32.27 -10.99
N ASP A 83 30.24 33.01 -9.99
CA ASP A 83 29.99 32.45 -8.65
C ASP A 83 28.62 31.75 -8.54
N GLN A 84 27.59 32.37 -9.12
CA GLN A 84 26.21 31.90 -9.01
C GLN A 84 25.48 32.10 -10.34
N ASN A 85 24.65 31.13 -10.75
CA ASN A 85 24.00 31.17 -12.08
C ASN A 85 23.19 32.45 -12.32
N HIS A 86 22.48 32.96 -11.32
CA HIS A 86 21.65 34.15 -11.46
C HIS A 86 22.44 35.47 -11.53
N LEU A 87 23.72 35.46 -11.20
CA LEU A 87 24.65 36.60 -11.29
C LEU A 87 25.53 36.54 -12.54
N CYS A 88 25.40 35.49 -13.36
CA CYS A 88 26.23 35.30 -14.54
C CYS A 88 26.03 36.43 -15.56
N THR A 89 27.11 37.16 -15.87
CA THR A 89 27.08 38.17 -16.94
C THR A 89 27.21 37.52 -18.32
N PRO A 90 26.73 38.17 -19.40
CA PRO A 90 26.91 37.64 -20.75
C PRO A 90 28.37 37.37 -21.11
N LEU A 91 29.30 38.22 -20.66
CA LEU A 91 30.74 38.08 -20.91
C LEU A 91 31.33 36.86 -20.20
N GLN A 92 30.95 36.62 -18.95
CA GLN A 92 31.36 35.41 -18.21
C GLN A 92 30.87 34.15 -18.92
N PHE A 93 29.60 34.15 -19.32
CA PHE A 93 29.01 33.02 -20.05
C PHE A 93 29.67 32.81 -21.41
N TYR A 94 29.97 33.89 -22.13
CA TYR A 94 30.68 33.85 -23.40
C TYR A 94 32.09 33.25 -23.26
N ARG A 95 32.85 33.67 -22.23
CA ARG A 95 34.19 33.14 -21.94
C ARG A 95 34.14 31.65 -21.65
N PHE A 96 33.15 31.20 -20.88
CA PHE A 96 32.92 29.77 -20.64
C PHE A 96 32.57 29.01 -21.92
N CYS A 97 31.67 29.53 -22.75
CA CYS A 97 31.34 28.93 -24.04
C CYS A 97 32.55 28.85 -24.98
N LYS A 98 33.44 29.85 -24.92
CA LYS A 98 34.71 29.83 -25.66
C LYS A 98 35.68 28.78 -25.10
N TRP A 99 35.76 28.66 -23.77
CA TRP A 99 36.55 27.62 -23.12
C TRP A 99 36.04 26.21 -23.47
N LEU A 100 34.72 25.98 -23.57
CA LEU A 100 34.17 24.70 -24.02
C LEU A 100 34.62 24.26 -25.43
N ARG A 101 35.18 25.17 -26.25
CA ARG A 101 35.80 24.85 -27.55
C ARG A 101 37.24 24.39 -27.46
N THR A 102 37.92 24.66 -26.34
CA THR A 102 39.30 24.21 -26.14
C THR A 102 39.31 22.70 -25.88
N PRO A 103 40.45 22.01 -26.07
CA PRO A 103 40.58 20.60 -25.73
C PRO A 103 40.18 20.32 -24.27
N ASP A 104 40.61 21.15 -23.33
CA ASP A 104 40.29 21.02 -21.90
C ASP A 104 38.79 21.15 -21.63
N GLY A 105 38.13 22.14 -22.25
CA GLY A 105 36.68 22.31 -22.11
C GLY A 105 35.88 21.20 -22.76
N ALA A 106 36.36 20.66 -23.88
CA ALA A 106 35.76 19.50 -24.54
C ALA A 106 35.89 18.22 -23.68
N GLU A 107 37.00 18.03 -22.97
CA GLU A 107 37.16 16.94 -22.01
C GLU A 107 36.21 17.09 -20.81
N GLY A 108 36.08 18.31 -20.28
CA GLY A 108 35.10 18.63 -19.24
C GLY A 108 33.67 18.29 -19.66
N LEU A 109 33.28 18.69 -20.86
CA LEU A 109 31.99 18.36 -21.46
C LEU A 109 31.76 16.85 -21.58
N ARG A 110 32.74 16.11 -22.13
CA ARG A 110 32.67 14.65 -22.26
C ARG A 110 32.52 13.96 -20.90
N THR A 111 33.22 14.46 -19.88
CA THR A 111 33.15 13.94 -18.52
C THR A 111 31.76 14.13 -17.92
N VAL A 112 31.16 15.32 -18.09
CA VAL A 112 29.79 15.60 -17.65
C VAL A 112 28.78 14.69 -18.36
N GLN A 113 28.89 14.57 -19.69
CA GLN A 113 28.02 13.69 -20.48
C GLN A 113 28.13 12.22 -20.04
N LYS A 114 29.36 11.72 -19.82
CA LYS A 114 29.61 10.36 -19.32
C LYS A 114 29.01 10.16 -17.93
N ARG A 115 29.17 11.13 -17.02
CA ARG A 115 28.61 11.08 -15.67
C ARG A 115 27.09 11.01 -15.69
N ILE A 116 26.42 11.85 -16.49
CA ILE A 116 24.96 11.81 -16.63
C ILE A 116 24.49 10.49 -17.26
N SER A 117 25.18 9.99 -18.29
CA SER A 117 24.87 8.69 -18.90
C SER A 117 24.98 7.54 -17.90
N LEU A 118 26.04 7.52 -17.08
CA LEU A 118 26.21 6.53 -16.02
C LEU A 118 25.12 6.64 -14.95
N ARG A 119 24.76 7.85 -14.51
CA ARG A 119 23.64 8.07 -13.57
C ARG A 119 22.32 7.54 -14.14
N LYS A 120 22.03 7.80 -15.42
CA LYS A 120 20.83 7.28 -16.11
C LYS A 120 20.83 5.74 -16.16
N LYS A 121 21.97 5.11 -16.47
CA LYS A 121 22.11 3.65 -16.46
C LYS A 121 21.93 3.05 -15.06
N ALA A 122 22.53 3.66 -14.05
CA ALA A 122 22.39 3.23 -12.66
C ALA A 122 20.92 3.32 -12.18
N ARG A 123 20.22 4.40 -12.52
CA ARG A 123 18.79 4.56 -12.20
C ARG A 123 17.93 3.49 -12.87
N LYS A 124 18.17 3.19 -14.15
CA LYS A 124 17.45 2.12 -14.86
C LYS A 124 17.64 0.74 -14.20
N ARG A 125 18.86 0.42 -13.75
CA ARG A 125 19.12 -0.85 -13.04
C ARG A 125 18.37 -0.93 -11.72
N LYS A 126 18.42 0.13 -10.90
CA LYS A 126 17.69 0.19 -9.64
C LYS A 126 16.18 0.04 -9.82
N ILE A 127 15.60 0.69 -10.82
CA ILE A 127 14.16 0.56 -11.12
C ILE A 127 13.82 -0.88 -11.51
N ALA A 128 14.61 -1.51 -12.38
CA ALA A 128 14.39 -2.89 -12.79
C ALA A 128 14.52 -3.89 -11.62
N GLU A 129 15.42 -3.64 -10.66
CA GLU A 129 15.52 -4.44 -9.44
C GLU A 129 14.30 -4.26 -8.52
N LEU A 130 13.84 -3.02 -8.34
CA LEU A 130 12.61 -2.70 -7.60
C LEU A 130 11.38 -3.38 -8.21
N ASP A 131 11.23 -3.34 -9.54
CA ASP A 131 10.10 -3.96 -10.24
C ASP A 131 10.07 -5.48 -10.00
N LYS A 132 11.23 -6.15 -9.98
CA LYS A 132 11.32 -7.58 -9.64
C LYS A 132 10.89 -7.86 -8.20
N LEU A 133 11.29 -7.02 -7.24
CA LEU A 133 10.88 -7.16 -5.84
C LEU A 133 9.38 -6.96 -5.67
N VAL A 134 8.79 -5.99 -6.38
CA VAL A 134 7.34 -5.76 -6.38
C VAL A 134 6.59 -6.97 -6.97
N GLN A 135 7.09 -7.55 -8.06
CA GLN A 135 6.51 -8.76 -8.64
C GLN A 135 6.56 -9.95 -7.66
N LEU A 136 7.71 -10.15 -6.99
CA LEU A 136 7.85 -11.20 -5.97
C LEU A 136 6.87 -10.99 -4.81
N LEU A 137 6.73 -9.76 -4.32
CA LEU A 137 5.81 -9.45 -3.24
C LEU A 137 4.35 -9.72 -3.66
N ASN A 138 3.96 -9.34 -4.88
CA ASN A 138 2.62 -9.61 -5.40
C ASN A 138 2.35 -11.11 -5.50
N TYR A 139 3.34 -11.91 -5.89
CA TYR A 139 3.24 -13.37 -5.89
C TYR A 139 3.00 -13.91 -4.47
N GLN A 140 3.79 -13.46 -3.48
CA GLN A 140 3.61 -13.86 -2.08
C GLN A 140 2.23 -13.46 -1.52
N LEU A 141 1.72 -12.28 -1.87
CA LEU A 141 0.38 -11.84 -1.48
C LEU A 141 -0.72 -12.71 -2.11
N SER A 142 -0.53 -13.13 -3.36
CA SER A 142 -1.43 -14.06 -4.03
C SER A 142 -1.48 -15.41 -3.32
N ASP A 143 -0.31 -15.99 -3.01
CA ASP A 143 -0.20 -17.27 -2.31
C ASP A 143 -0.84 -17.19 -0.92
N LEU A 144 -0.57 -16.13 -0.16
CA LEU A 144 -1.19 -15.91 1.15
C LEU A 144 -2.72 -15.77 1.04
N SER A 145 -3.22 -15.06 0.03
CA SER A 145 -4.66 -14.91 -0.22
C SER A 145 -5.31 -16.27 -0.54
N GLN A 146 -4.67 -17.09 -1.37
CA GLN A 146 -5.15 -18.45 -1.67
C GLN A 146 -5.11 -19.36 -0.44
N ALA A 147 -4.02 -19.36 0.31
CA ALA A 147 -3.90 -20.13 1.54
C ALA A 147 -4.98 -19.71 2.57
N ARG A 148 -5.23 -18.40 2.71
CA ARG A 148 -6.29 -17.87 3.58
C ARG A 148 -7.67 -18.32 3.14
N LYS A 149 -7.98 -18.30 1.84
CA LYS A 149 -9.25 -18.82 1.30
C LYS A 149 -9.42 -20.31 1.61
N GLY A 150 -8.35 -21.11 1.45
CA GLY A 150 -8.36 -22.53 1.81
C GLY A 150 -8.70 -22.76 3.28
N ARG A 151 -8.05 -22.01 4.19
CA ARG A 151 -8.34 -22.08 5.64
C ARG A 151 -9.75 -21.63 6.00
N ILE A 152 -10.28 -20.59 5.34
CA ILE A 152 -11.66 -20.16 5.55
C ILE A 152 -12.65 -21.27 5.15
N ALA A 153 -12.41 -21.95 4.02
CA ALA A 153 -13.25 -23.05 3.57
C ALA A 153 -13.21 -24.23 4.55
N GLU A 154 -12.02 -24.60 5.05
CA GLU A 154 -11.84 -25.64 6.07
C GLU A 154 -12.59 -25.31 7.37
N ILE A 155 -12.49 -24.07 7.86
CA ILE A 155 -13.24 -23.62 9.05
C ILE A 155 -14.75 -23.70 8.83
N ALA A 156 -15.23 -23.34 7.63
CA ALA A 156 -16.66 -23.42 7.31
C ALA A 156 -17.17 -24.86 7.32
N GLU A 157 -16.37 -25.80 6.82
CA GLU A 157 -16.71 -27.22 6.82
C GLU A 157 -16.74 -27.81 8.24
N LEU A 158 -15.72 -27.51 9.06
CA LEU A 158 -15.69 -27.93 10.46
C LEU A 158 -16.90 -27.39 11.25
N ARG A 159 -17.32 -26.15 10.98
CA ARG A 159 -18.55 -25.58 11.58
C ARG A 159 -19.80 -26.34 11.19
N ARG A 160 -19.92 -26.82 9.95
CA ARG A 160 -21.04 -27.67 9.52
C ARG A 160 -21.04 -29.00 10.25
N GLN A 161 -19.89 -29.64 10.37
CA GLN A 161 -19.76 -30.91 11.07
C GLN A 161 -20.12 -30.79 12.55
N LEU A 162 -19.66 -29.72 13.22
CA LEU A 162 -20.06 -29.40 14.59
C LEU A 162 -21.58 -29.23 14.73
N ALA A 163 -22.22 -28.49 13.80
CA ALA A 163 -23.67 -28.31 13.82
C ALA A 163 -24.43 -29.64 13.65
N MET A 164 -23.96 -30.54 12.77
CA MET A 164 -24.57 -31.87 12.61
C MET A 164 -24.42 -32.71 13.88
N LYS A 165 -23.24 -32.69 14.51
CA LYS A 165 -22.98 -33.43 15.75
C LYS A 165 -23.77 -32.88 16.92
N GLN A 166 -23.94 -31.57 17.02
CA GLN A 166 -24.79 -30.97 18.03
C GLN A 166 -26.25 -31.40 17.85
N ALA A 167 -26.76 -31.37 16.62
CA ALA A 167 -28.13 -31.83 16.34
C ALA A 167 -28.33 -33.34 16.63
N GLU A 168 -27.29 -34.16 16.46
CA GLU A 168 -27.31 -35.58 16.84
C GLU A 168 -27.38 -35.74 18.37
N LEU A 169 -26.58 -34.98 19.11
CA LEU A 169 -26.63 -34.95 20.58
C LEU A 169 -28.00 -34.48 21.09
N ASP A 170 -28.53 -33.38 20.54
CA ASP A 170 -29.83 -32.84 20.95
C ASP A 170 -30.97 -33.86 20.70
N ARG A 171 -30.87 -34.68 19.65
CA ARG A 171 -31.82 -35.78 19.39
C ARG A 171 -31.70 -36.89 20.41
N LEU A 172 -30.47 -37.33 20.71
CA LEU A 172 -30.22 -38.34 21.73
C LEU A 172 -30.71 -37.87 23.10
N ASP A 173 -30.43 -36.61 23.46
CA ASP A 173 -30.90 -36.01 24.70
C ASP A 173 -32.44 -35.98 24.76
N ALA A 174 -33.12 -35.71 23.65
CA ALA A 174 -34.58 -35.75 23.59
C ALA A 174 -35.15 -37.19 23.70
N GLU A 175 -34.51 -38.16 23.04
CA GLU A 175 -34.94 -39.57 23.03
C GLU A 175 -34.72 -40.24 24.39
N TYR A 176 -33.58 -39.98 25.03
CA TYR A 176 -33.19 -40.60 26.31
C TYR A 176 -33.52 -39.73 27.53
N ARG A 177 -34.19 -38.58 27.35
CA ARG A 177 -34.61 -37.69 28.45
C ARG A 177 -35.31 -38.42 29.60
N PRO A 178 -36.28 -39.34 29.37
CA PRO A 178 -36.95 -40.04 30.47
C PRO A 178 -36.00 -40.92 31.30
N ALA A 179 -34.92 -41.44 30.69
CA ALA A 179 -33.90 -42.22 31.37
C ALA A 179 -32.88 -41.32 32.09
N SER A 180 -32.56 -40.15 31.53
CA SER A 180 -31.68 -39.16 32.16
C SER A 180 -32.31 -38.49 33.39
N ASP A 181 -33.63 -38.28 33.37
CA ASP A 181 -34.39 -37.73 34.50
C ASP A 181 -34.74 -38.81 35.55
N TYR A 182 -34.46 -40.09 35.28
CA TYR A 182 -34.71 -41.17 36.22
C TYR A 182 -33.80 -41.06 37.43
N LYS A 183 -34.39 -40.69 38.57
CA LYS A 183 -33.78 -40.87 39.88
C LYS A 183 -34.35 -42.15 40.46
N ALA A 184 -33.47 -43.12 40.72
CA ALA A 184 -33.86 -44.31 41.46
C ALA A 184 -34.50 -43.88 42.79
N LEU A 185 -35.71 -44.37 43.05
CA LEU A 185 -36.36 -44.19 44.33
C LEU A 185 -35.54 -44.91 45.40
N ASP A 186 -35.38 -44.25 46.54
CA ASP A 186 -34.82 -44.91 47.72
C ASP A 186 -35.69 -46.12 48.11
N GLU A 187 -35.06 -47.16 48.66
CA GLU A 187 -35.72 -48.44 48.97
C GLU A 187 -36.92 -48.22 49.90
N GLN A 188 -36.78 -47.34 50.89
CA GLN A 188 -37.87 -46.98 51.80
C GLN A 188 -39.01 -46.23 51.10
N ALA A 189 -38.70 -45.35 50.13
CA ALA A 189 -39.71 -44.63 49.36
C ALA A 189 -40.46 -45.57 48.40
N MET A 190 -39.76 -46.54 47.81
CA MET A 190 -40.37 -47.59 47.00
C MET A 190 -41.32 -48.45 47.83
N THR A 191 -40.89 -48.91 49.02
CA THR A 191 -41.75 -49.71 49.90
C THR A 191 -43.02 -48.96 50.30
N ARG A 192 -42.93 -47.65 50.60
CA ARG A 192 -44.11 -46.82 50.91
C ARG A 192 -45.09 -46.76 49.74
N LEU A 193 -44.61 -46.47 48.53
CA LEU A 193 -45.42 -46.46 47.31
C LEU A 193 -46.13 -47.79 47.04
N CYS A 194 -45.43 -48.91 47.26
CA CYS A 194 -46.02 -50.25 47.10
C CYS A 194 -47.15 -50.49 48.11
N VAL A 195 -46.98 -50.05 49.36
CA VAL A 195 -48.01 -50.18 50.41
C VAL A 195 -49.20 -49.26 50.14
N GLU A 196 -48.96 -48.01 49.75
CA GLU A 196 -50.00 -47.05 49.36
C GLU A 196 -50.83 -47.57 48.18
N ARG A 197 -50.17 -48.15 47.16
CA ARG A 197 -50.89 -48.73 46.02
C ARG A 197 -51.72 -49.95 46.41
N TYR A 198 -51.18 -50.78 47.31
CA TYR A 198 -51.89 -51.93 47.85
C TYR A 198 -53.11 -51.52 48.69
N GLU A 199 -53.02 -50.42 49.44
CA GLU A 199 -54.16 -49.82 50.16
C GLU A 199 -55.28 -49.42 49.20
N GLU A 200 -54.96 -48.70 48.13
CA GLU A 200 -55.91 -48.28 47.10
C GLU A 200 -56.60 -49.49 46.45
N GLU A 201 -55.84 -50.51 46.07
CA GLU A 201 -56.40 -51.73 45.46
C GLU A 201 -57.31 -52.50 46.43
N CYS A 202 -57.01 -52.51 47.73
CA CYS A 202 -57.87 -53.09 48.74
C CYS A 202 -59.19 -52.29 48.89
N GLN A 203 -59.10 -50.97 48.87
CA GLN A 203 -60.28 -50.08 48.93
C GLN A 203 -61.18 -50.24 47.70
N ASP A 204 -60.60 -50.25 46.51
CA ASP A 204 -61.33 -50.45 45.24
C ASP A 204 -61.98 -51.83 45.17
N ALA A 205 -61.32 -52.86 45.72
CA ALA A 205 -61.85 -54.21 45.79
C ALA A 205 -62.85 -54.42 46.95
N GLY A 206 -63.07 -53.41 47.80
CA GLY A 206 -63.92 -53.49 48.99
C GLY A 206 -63.46 -54.53 50.01
N LYS A 207 -62.15 -54.79 50.07
CA LYS A 207 -61.54 -55.77 50.98
C LYS A 207 -60.72 -55.05 52.04
N ASP A 208 -60.75 -55.59 53.25
CA ASP A 208 -59.85 -55.13 54.30
C ASP A 208 -58.41 -55.51 53.96
N MET A 209 -57.46 -54.63 54.28
CA MET A 209 -56.05 -54.90 54.11
C MET A 209 -55.61 -56.15 54.90
N ALA A 210 -54.64 -56.87 54.36
CA ALA A 210 -53.92 -57.87 55.14
C ALA A 210 -53.23 -57.19 56.35
N PRO A 211 -53.25 -57.84 57.53
CA PRO A 211 -52.59 -57.29 58.71
C PRO A 211 -51.08 -57.16 58.47
N ARG A 212 -50.48 -56.06 58.95
CA ARG A 212 -49.12 -55.65 58.58
C ARG A 212 -48.05 -56.28 59.45
N THR A 213 -48.45 -56.83 60.59
CA THR A 213 -47.58 -57.49 61.55
C THR A 213 -48.13 -58.86 61.93
N ASP A 214 -47.25 -59.77 62.32
CA ASP A 214 -47.62 -61.13 62.74
C ASP A 214 -48.59 -61.12 63.94
N GLU A 215 -48.51 -60.10 64.80
CA GLU A 215 -49.43 -59.91 65.93
C GLU A 215 -50.85 -59.55 65.47
N GLU A 216 -51.00 -58.64 64.50
CA GLU A 216 -52.32 -58.29 63.94
C GLU A 216 -52.92 -59.47 63.15
N LEU A 217 -52.08 -60.26 62.46
CA LEU A 217 -52.48 -61.50 61.79
C LEU A 217 -53.05 -62.54 62.77
N LEU A 218 -52.41 -62.68 63.94
CA LEU A 218 -52.87 -63.57 65.00
C LEU A 218 -54.18 -63.07 65.64
N GLU A 219 -54.43 -61.76 65.73
CA GLU A 219 -55.68 -61.19 66.24
C GLU A 219 -56.87 -61.36 65.27
N VAL A 220 -56.66 -61.18 63.97
CA VAL A 220 -57.70 -61.45 62.95
C VAL A 220 -58.07 -62.95 62.93
N GLY A 221 -57.10 -63.84 63.15
CA GLY A 221 -57.34 -65.27 63.31
C GLY A 221 -58.15 -65.62 64.57
N ARG A 222 -57.96 -64.88 65.68
CA ARG A 222 -58.69 -65.07 66.94
C ARG A 222 -60.13 -64.55 66.88
N THR A 223 -60.38 -63.45 66.18
CA THR A 223 -61.73 -62.87 66.03
C THR A 223 -62.61 -63.67 65.07
N LYS A 224 -62.05 -64.26 63.99
CA LYS A 224 -62.79 -65.20 63.13
C LYS A 224 -63.24 -66.47 63.86
N LYS A 225 -62.41 -67.02 64.76
CA LYS A 225 -62.76 -68.20 65.58
C LYS A 225 -63.85 -67.94 66.63
N ARG A 226 -64.15 -66.68 66.98
CA ARG A 226 -65.20 -66.30 67.94
C ARG A 226 -66.58 -66.06 67.28
N ARG A 227 -66.67 -66.04 65.96
CA ARG A 227 -67.90 -65.75 65.18
C ARG A 227 -68.54 -66.97 64.52
N THR A 228 -68.03 -68.17 64.79
CA THR A 228 -68.63 -69.48 64.47
C THR A 228 -69.13 -70.13 65.74
#